data_AF-A0A7I8K7Y5-F1
#
_entry.id   AF-A0A7I8K7Y5-F1
#
_cell.length_a   1.000
_cell.length_b   1.000
_cell.length_c   1.000
_cell.angle_alpha   90.00
_cell.angle_beta   90.00
_cell.angle_gamma   90.00
#
_symmetry.space_group_name_H-M   'P 1'
#
loop_
_entity.id
_entity.type
_entity.pdbx_description
1 polymer ?
#
loop_
_entity_poly.entity_id
_entity_poly.type
_entity_poly.pdbx_seq_one_letter_code
_entity_poly.pdbx_strand_id
1 'polypeptide(L)'
;MASSSFKGIAVSVSDEESDEPAKVRVRVRQKRKKTVIRVSGGIWRRIVRKVVRWWPVLIILPTFAVLFFEISRVTWKSGDVGKKVELVDDQKPHGNLNRLDPTTRVVNGVREPCLKILRPEEIDRLEFPEGAESNFPVKKVLYKSASGVSYDAGDNVTLLHEHTDHDRFNLFTGKQTLHEREECFKMEESVSVHCGFYSEMGGFRISGDDKSFMQTCEAVVSTCAFGGGDDLYQPIGMTEASLRRVCYVAFWDEVTLAAQEAEGRGVGGDGMVGKWRVVLVRELPFSDQRLNGKIPKMLSHRLFPRARYSIWVDAKSQFRRDPVGVLEALLWRGGAALAISEHGARSSVFDEGRAVVKKNKASPQEVELQLTQYRRDGFTAVKRFGGKKALAEASVIVREHTAATNLLMCVWFNEVVRFTSRDQLSFPYVLRRLNLFGVNMFPVCTRKDLVNSMGHRRKARPLPPSRTAAH
;
A
#
# COMPACT_ATOMS: atom_id res chain seq x y z
N MET A 1 -41.37 -26.87 42.55
CA MET A 1 -42.69 -27.51 42.70
C MET A 1 -43.76 -26.52 42.24
N ALA A 2 -44.63 -26.98 41.32
CA ALA A 2 -45.90 -26.43 40.82
C ALA A 2 -45.94 -25.02 40.18
N SER A 3 -46.72 -24.68 39.14
CA SER A 3 -47.32 -25.32 37.94
C SER A 3 -48.50 -24.42 37.51
N SER A 4 -48.67 -24.17 36.21
CA SER A 4 -49.87 -23.70 35.44
C SER A 4 -49.40 -22.69 34.36
N SER A 5 -49.35 -22.93 33.04
CA SER A 5 -50.22 -23.55 32.01
C SER A 5 -51.42 -22.70 31.57
N PHE A 6 -51.39 -22.10 30.36
CA PHE A 6 -52.13 -22.57 29.16
C PHE A 6 -52.08 -21.62 27.92
N LYS A 7 -51.95 -22.25 26.73
CA LYS A 7 -52.52 -21.99 25.36
C LYS A 7 -52.32 -20.61 24.70
N GLY A 8 -51.91 -20.44 23.42
CA GLY A 8 -51.87 -21.30 22.24
C GLY A 8 -53.15 -21.20 21.38
N ILE A 9 -53.13 -20.40 20.28
CA ILE A 9 -54.15 -20.44 19.20
C ILE A 9 -53.48 -20.22 17.84
N ALA A 10 -53.81 -21.13 16.91
CA ALA A 10 -53.59 -21.09 15.46
C ALA A 10 -54.96 -21.08 14.76
N VAL A 11 -55.07 -20.47 13.57
CA VAL A 11 -56.26 -20.45 12.68
C VAL A 11 -55.70 -20.41 11.25
N SER A 12 -55.62 -21.52 10.49
CA SER A 12 -56.62 -22.31 9.75
C SER A 12 -57.09 -21.67 8.42
N VAL A 13 -56.78 -22.40 7.35
CA VAL A 13 -57.24 -22.30 5.95
C VAL A 13 -58.65 -22.89 5.81
N SER A 14 -59.51 -22.31 4.97
CA SER A 14 -60.49 -23.10 4.18
C SER A 14 -60.95 -22.37 2.92
N ASP A 15 -61.12 -23.17 1.87
CA ASP A 15 -61.74 -22.89 0.57
C ASP A 15 -63.23 -22.55 0.67
N GLU A 16 -63.80 -21.88 -0.35
CA GLU A 16 -64.98 -22.37 -1.09
C GLU A 16 -65.33 -21.49 -2.31
N GLU A 17 -66.12 -22.10 -3.19
CA GLU A 17 -66.23 -21.97 -4.65
C GLU A 17 -67.55 -21.29 -5.08
N SER A 18 -67.63 -20.95 -6.38
CA SER A 18 -68.81 -21.02 -7.28
C SER A 18 -69.56 -19.75 -7.78
N ASP A 19 -69.65 -19.73 -9.13
CA ASP A 19 -70.75 -19.38 -10.06
C ASP A 19 -71.08 -17.95 -10.57
N GLU A 20 -70.58 -17.68 -11.81
CA GLU A 20 -71.30 -17.37 -13.10
C GLU A 20 -72.23 -16.13 -13.24
N PRO A 21 -72.78 -15.74 -14.43
CA PRO A 21 -72.52 -16.13 -15.84
C PRO A 21 -72.47 -14.95 -16.86
N ALA A 22 -72.04 -15.19 -18.13
CA ALA A 22 -72.75 -14.68 -19.32
C ALA A 22 -72.23 -15.18 -20.69
N LYS A 23 -72.98 -16.16 -21.23
CA LYS A 23 -73.58 -16.25 -22.59
C LYS A 23 -72.64 -16.44 -23.84
N VAL A 24 -72.62 -17.63 -24.48
CA VAL A 24 -73.60 -18.19 -25.47
C VAL A 24 -73.36 -17.63 -26.89
N ARG A 25 -73.23 -18.33 -28.02
CA ARG A 25 -73.46 -19.72 -28.55
C ARG A 25 -72.64 -19.82 -29.87
N VAL A 26 -72.27 -20.97 -30.46
CA VAL A 26 -73.08 -21.97 -31.21
C VAL A 26 -72.14 -23.19 -31.47
N ARG A 27 -72.35 -24.39 -30.88
CA ARG A 27 -72.99 -25.64 -31.41
C ARG A 27 -72.56 -26.06 -32.84
N VAL A 28 -72.25 -27.31 -33.27
CA VAL A 28 -72.36 -28.70 -32.77
C VAL A 28 -71.54 -29.58 -33.77
N ARG A 29 -70.57 -30.39 -33.32
CA ARG A 29 -70.58 -31.88 -33.16
C ARG A 29 -70.46 -32.72 -34.45
N GLN A 30 -69.42 -33.53 -34.55
CA GLN A 30 -69.53 -34.93 -35.00
C GLN A 30 -68.35 -35.81 -34.56
N LYS A 31 -68.68 -37.03 -34.08
CA LYS A 31 -67.78 -38.15 -33.75
C LYS A 31 -67.52 -38.97 -35.02
N ARG A 32 -66.29 -39.45 -35.24
CA ARG A 32 -65.88 -40.89 -35.24
C ARG A 32 -64.58 -41.17 -36.02
N LYS A 33 -63.71 -41.93 -35.33
CA LYS A 33 -62.82 -43.04 -35.76
C LYS A 33 -61.78 -42.85 -36.88
N LYS A 34 -60.53 -42.99 -36.43
CA LYS A 34 -59.32 -43.60 -37.04
C LYS A 34 -59.38 -43.95 -38.54
N THR A 35 -58.46 -43.33 -39.28
CA THR A 35 -57.77 -43.96 -40.42
C THR A 35 -56.29 -43.61 -40.36
N VAL A 36 -55.47 -44.64 -40.43
CA VAL A 36 -54.01 -44.61 -40.46
C VAL A 36 -53.55 -43.91 -41.75
N ILE A 37 -52.70 -42.88 -41.63
CA ILE A 37 -51.86 -42.43 -42.75
C ILE A 37 -50.40 -42.61 -42.35
N ARG A 38 -49.80 -43.61 -42.98
CA ARG A 38 -48.39 -43.98 -42.90
C ARG A 38 -47.61 -42.99 -43.77
N VAL A 39 -47.00 -41.96 -43.18
CA VAL A 39 -46.07 -41.07 -43.90
C VAL A 39 -44.63 -41.44 -43.57
N SER A 40 -43.96 -41.90 -44.63
CA SER A 40 -42.56 -42.29 -44.82
C SER A 40 -41.52 -41.79 -43.80
N GLY A 41 -41.22 -42.63 -42.80
CA GLY A 41 -40.05 -42.49 -41.93
C GLY A 41 -38.68 -42.71 -42.62
N GLY A 42 -38.64 -42.80 -43.96
CA GLY A 42 -37.43 -43.00 -44.75
C GLY A 42 -36.69 -41.70 -45.08
N ILE A 43 -37.41 -40.60 -45.31
CA ILE A 43 -36.82 -39.31 -45.73
C ILE A 43 -36.22 -38.59 -44.52
N TRP A 44 -36.95 -38.52 -43.41
CA TRP A 44 -36.49 -37.89 -42.17
C TRP A 44 -35.27 -38.62 -41.58
N ARG A 45 -35.25 -39.96 -41.62
CA ARG A 45 -34.07 -40.73 -41.22
C ARG A 45 -32.87 -40.49 -42.12
N ARG A 46 -33.04 -40.29 -43.43
CA ARG A 46 -31.92 -39.97 -44.35
C ARG A 46 -31.37 -38.56 -44.12
N ILE A 47 -32.23 -37.59 -43.81
CA ILE A 47 -31.83 -36.21 -43.50
C ILE A 47 -31.06 -36.19 -42.17
N VAL A 48 -31.59 -36.83 -41.11
CA VAL A 48 -30.90 -36.92 -39.82
C VAL A 48 -29.57 -37.68 -39.95
N ARG A 49 -29.51 -38.75 -40.74
CA ARG A 49 -28.26 -39.50 -40.96
C ARG A 49 -27.23 -38.69 -41.76
N LYS A 50 -27.66 -37.82 -42.69
CA LYS A 50 -26.75 -36.88 -43.39
C LYS A 50 -26.28 -35.76 -42.46
N VAL A 51 -27.15 -35.18 -41.64
CA VAL A 51 -26.76 -34.13 -40.69
C VAL A 51 -25.78 -34.68 -39.64
N VAL A 52 -26.04 -35.85 -39.05
CA VAL A 52 -25.12 -36.49 -38.09
C VAL A 52 -23.79 -36.92 -38.73
N ARG A 53 -23.80 -37.33 -40.01
CA ARG A 53 -22.57 -37.73 -40.73
C ARG A 53 -21.67 -36.57 -41.11
N TRP A 54 -22.22 -35.36 -41.30
CA TRP A 54 -21.47 -34.16 -41.68
C TRP A 54 -21.32 -33.15 -40.54
N TRP A 55 -21.99 -33.36 -39.40
CA TRP A 55 -21.86 -32.55 -38.19
C TRP A 55 -20.41 -32.44 -37.66
N PRO A 56 -19.61 -33.54 -37.61
CA PRO A 56 -18.21 -33.42 -37.23
C PRO A 56 -17.47 -32.53 -38.21
N VAL A 57 -17.70 -32.68 -39.52
CA VAL A 57 -17.04 -31.88 -40.57
C VAL A 57 -17.39 -30.39 -40.45
N LEU A 58 -18.64 -30.05 -40.10
CA LEU A 58 -19.10 -28.67 -39.92
C LEU A 58 -18.53 -27.98 -38.67
N ILE A 59 -18.17 -28.74 -37.63
CA ILE A 59 -17.48 -28.20 -36.43
C ILE A 59 -15.96 -28.17 -36.65
N ILE A 60 -15.44 -29.20 -37.32
CA ILE A 60 -14.00 -29.42 -37.50
C ILE A 60 -13.42 -28.42 -38.52
N LEU A 61 -14.13 -28.10 -39.59
CA LEU A 61 -13.70 -27.12 -40.60
C LEU A 61 -13.38 -25.73 -40.02
N PRO A 62 -14.27 -25.09 -39.21
CA PRO A 62 -13.94 -23.81 -38.59
C PRO A 62 -12.77 -23.93 -37.59
N THR A 63 -12.64 -25.03 -36.85
CA THR A 63 -11.49 -25.21 -35.95
C THR A 63 -10.17 -25.39 -36.69
N PHE A 64 -10.15 -26.12 -37.81
CA PHE A 64 -8.97 -26.21 -38.65
C PHE A 64 -8.70 -24.91 -39.40
N ALA A 65 -9.72 -24.13 -39.77
CA ALA A 65 -9.52 -22.80 -40.36
C ALA A 65 -8.91 -21.82 -39.35
N VAL A 66 -9.31 -21.86 -38.08
CA VAL A 66 -8.70 -21.06 -37.00
C VAL A 66 -7.28 -21.56 -36.70
N LEU A 67 -7.05 -22.87 -36.69
CA LEU A 67 -5.72 -23.45 -36.49
C LEU A 67 -4.79 -23.13 -37.66
N PHE A 68 -5.26 -23.22 -38.91
CA PHE A 68 -4.51 -22.79 -40.09
C PHE A 68 -4.31 -21.28 -40.09
N PHE A 69 -5.28 -20.48 -39.66
CA PHE A 69 -5.11 -19.03 -39.54
C PHE A 69 -4.06 -18.68 -38.48
N GLU A 70 -4.04 -19.34 -37.33
CA GLU A 70 -3.00 -19.17 -36.30
C GLU A 70 -1.64 -19.71 -36.77
N ILE A 71 -1.58 -20.87 -37.45
CA ILE A 71 -0.34 -21.42 -38.01
C ILE A 71 0.19 -20.54 -39.15
N SER A 72 -0.67 -20.02 -40.02
CA SER A 72 -0.34 -19.04 -41.06
C SER A 72 0.11 -17.71 -40.47
N ARG A 73 -0.45 -17.29 -39.32
CA ARG A 73 -0.02 -16.09 -38.60
C ARG A 73 1.34 -16.28 -37.90
N VAL A 74 1.66 -17.51 -37.50
CA VAL A 74 2.97 -17.91 -36.95
C VAL A 74 4.01 -18.11 -38.07
N THR A 75 3.63 -18.64 -39.23
CA THR A 75 4.54 -18.80 -40.39
C THR A 75 4.78 -17.50 -41.17
N TRP A 76 3.80 -16.60 -41.25
CA TRP A 76 4.01 -15.22 -41.72
C TRP A 76 4.88 -14.41 -40.76
N LYS A 77 4.95 -14.79 -39.48
CA LYS A 77 5.91 -14.24 -38.51
C LYS A 77 7.31 -14.88 -38.56
N SER A 78 7.49 -15.97 -39.30
CA SER A 78 8.76 -16.71 -39.41
C SER A 78 9.37 -16.70 -40.82
N GLY A 79 8.88 -15.84 -41.71
CA GLY A 79 9.35 -15.70 -43.09
C GLY A 79 9.90 -14.31 -43.42
N ASP A 80 10.79 -13.77 -42.58
CA ASP A 80 11.82 -12.80 -43.02
C ASP A 80 13.00 -12.82 -42.02
N VAL A 81 13.76 -13.92 -42.04
CA VAL A 81 15.02 -14.03 -41.29
C VAL A 81 16.11 -13.39 -42.15
N GLY A 82 16.36 -12.12 -41.87
CA GLY A 82 17.38 -11.36 -42.58
C GLY A 82 17.64 -9.96 -42.05
N LYS A 83 17.41 -9.67 -40.76
CA LYS A 83 17.91 -8.44 -40.11
C LYS A 83 17.98 -8.61 -38.60
N LYS A 84 19.14 -8.23 -38.03
CA LYS A 84 19.44 -8.15 -36.59
C LYS A 84 18.22 -7.66 -35.81
N VAL A 85 17.64 -8.52 -34.98
CA VAL A 85 16.63 -8.12 -34.00
C VAL A 85 17.38 -7.61 -32.77
N GLU A 86 17.52 -6.29 -32.68
CA GLU A 86 17.73 -5.61 -31.41
C GLU A 86 16.60 -5.99 -30.47
N LEU A 87 16.96 -6.43 -29.26
CA LEU A 87 16.06 -6.59 -28.13
C LEU A 87 15.34 -5.25 -27.92
N VAL A 88 14.06 -5.18 -28.26
CA VAL A 88 13.21 -4.05 -27.88
C VAL A 88 12.95 -4.17 -26.39
N ASP A 89 13.87 -3.56 -25.64
CA ASP A 89 13.67 -3.12 -24.27
C ASP A 89 12.44 -2.20 -24.26
N ASP A 90 11.38 -2.60 -23.57
CA ASP A 90 10.20 -1.75 -23.33
C ASP A 90 10.56 -0.71 -22.24
N GLN A 91 11.68 -0.01 -22.46
CA GLN A 91 11.99 1.26 -21.86
C GLN A 91 10.93 2.23 -22.36
N LYS A 92 9.89 2.44 -21.55
CA LYS A 92 9.25 3.75 -21.54
C LYS A 92 10.37 4.77 -21.57
N PRO A 93 10.39 5.74 -22.52
CA PRO A 93 11.44 6.73 -22.54
C PRO A 93 11.51 7.32 -21.14
N HIS A 94 12.65 7.15 -20.47
CA HIS A 94 12.88 7.73 -19.17
C HIS A 94 12.57 9.23 -19.34
N GLY A 95 11.39 9.65 -18.89
CA GLY A 95 10.98 11.04 -19.00
C GLY A 95 12.10 11.87 -18.41
N ASN A 96 12.56 12.88 -19.14
CA ASN A 96 13.79 13.64 -18.87
C ASN A 96 14.10 13.70 -17.35
N LEU A 97 15.06 12.88 -16.90
CA LEU A 97 15.42 12.70 -15.49
C LEU A 97 15.94 14.00 -14.85
N ASN A 98 16.18 15.04 -15.65
CA ASN A 98 16.63 16.36 -15.23
C ASN A 98 15.50 17.41 -15.21
N ARG A 99 14.23 16.98 -15.33
CA ARG A 99 13.11 17.93 -15.34
C ARG A 99 12.98 18.59 -13.97
N LEU A 100 13.19 19.91 -13.94
CA LEU A 100 12.97 20.74 -12.76
C LEU A 100 11.73 21.63 -12.86
N ASP A 101 11.11 21.74 -14.05
CA ASP A 101 9.95 22.61 -14.28
C ASP A 101 8.84 22.41 -13.25
N PRO A 102 8.29 23.48 -12.66
CA PRO A 102 7.22 23.35 -11.70
C PRO A 102 5.98 22.68 -12.32
N THR A 103 5.43 21.72 -11.59
CA THR A 103 4.10 21.20 -11.83
C THR A 103 3.10 22.29 -11.49
N THR A 104 2.19 22.60 -12.42
CA THR A 104 1.17 23.62 -12.23
C THR A 104 -0.22 23.00 -12.12
N ARG A 105 -1.15 23.76 -11.53
CA ARG A 105 -2.59 23.47 -11.52
C ARG A 105 -3.35 24.73 -11.86
N VAL A 106 -4.60 24.56 -12.29
CA VAL A 106 -5.51 25.67 -12.51
C VAL A 106 -6.40 25.81 -11.28
N VAL A 107 -6.39 26.98 -10.66
CA VAL A 107 -7.29 27.35 -9.55
C VAL A 107 -8.00 28.63 -9.97
N ASN A 108 -9.33 28.61 -10.01
CA ASN A 108 -10.16 29.74 -10.43
C ASN A 108 -9.73 30.35 -11.79
N GLY A 109 -9.39 29.50 -12.77
CA GLY A 109 -8.94 29.94 -14.09
C GLY A 109 -7.48 30.38 -14.18
N VAL A 110 -6.78 30.55 -13.05
CA VAL A 110 -5.37 30.97 -13.02
C VAL A 110 -4.46 29.75 -12.88
N ARG A 111 -3.44 29.67 -13.75
CA ARG A 111 -2.40 28.64 -13.66
C ARG A 111 -1.39 29.04 -12.59
N GLU A 112 -1.30 28.27 -11.51
CA GLU A 112 -0.34 28.48 -10.42
C GLU A 112 0.54 27.23 -10.18
N PRO A 113 1.75 27.38 -9.63
CA PRO A 113 2.58 26.24 -9.19
C PRO A 113 1.89 25.42 -8.08
N CYS A 114 2.03 24.10 -8.16
CA CYS A 114 1.53 23.19 -7.12
C CYS A 114 2.36 23.19 -5.84
N LEU A 115 3.64 23.57 -5.93
CA LEU A 115 4.52 23.82 -4.80
C LEU A 115 5.10 25.22 -4.97
N LYS A 116 4.85 26.09 -4.00
CA LYS A 116 5.39 27.44 -3.95
C LYS A 116 6.70 27.40 -3.17
N ILE A 117 7.76 26.89 -3.79
CA ILE A 117 9.11 26.84 -3.22
C ILE A 117 9.82 28.18 -3.45
N LEU A 118 10.67 28.58 -2.50
CA LEU A 118 11.50 29.78 -2.63
C LEU A 118 12.55 29.62 -3.75
N ARG A 119 13.12 30.74 -4.20
CA ARG A 119 14.23 30.72 -5.16
C ARG A 119 15.51 30.20 -4.50
N PRO A 120 16.47 29.63 -5.27
CA PRO A 120 17.72 29.11 -4.73
C PRO A 120 18.47 30.10 -3.82
N GLU A 121 18.54 31.37 -4.21
CA GLU A 121 19.29 32.40 -3.45
C GLU A 121 18.63 32.74 -2.11
N GLU A 122 17.33 32.52 -2.00
CA GLU A 122 16.56 32.69 -0.75
C GLU A 122 16.70 31.44 0.13
N ILE A 123 16.71 30.25 -0.48
CA ILE A 123 16.92 28.98 0.23
C ILE A 123 18.30 28.93 0.87
N ASP A 124 19.34 29.39 0.16
CA ASP A 124 20.72 29.40 0.67
C ASP A 124 20.87 30.21 1.97
N ARG A 125 19.96 31.17 2.21
CA ARG A 125 19.95 32.04 3.40
C ARG A 125 19.04 31.52 4.52
N LEU A 126 18.26 30.47 4.28
CA LEU A 126 17.39 29.90 5.30
C LEU A 126 18.20 29.17 6.35
N GLU A 127 17.92 29.39 7.62
CA GLU A 127 18.42 28.57 8.72
C GLU A 127 17.32 27.64 9.24
N PHE A 128 17.71 26.57 9.93
CA PHE A 128 16.71 25.73 10.59
C PHE A 128 16.15 26.54 11.76
N PRO A 129 14.81 26.75 11.83
CA PRO A 129 14.24 27.58 12.88
C PRO A 129 14.49 26.95 14.24
N GLU A 130 14.55 27.75 15.31
CA GLU A 130 14.63 27.25 16.67
C GLU A 130 13.42 26.39 17.05
N GLY A 131 13.56 25.56 18.08
CA GLY A 131 12.53 24.64 18.54
C GLY A 131 11.29 25.39 19.01
N ALA A 132 10.18 25.31 18.28
CA ALA A 132 8.91 25.75 18.82
C ALA A 132 8.38 24.68 19.79
N GLU A 133 7.99 25.07 21.00
CA GLU A 133 7.32 24.14 21.88
C GLU A 133 6.01 23.68 21.25
N SER A 134 5.84 22.36 21.16
CA SER A 134 4.62 21.76 20.67
C SER A 134 3.48 21.99 21.67
N ASN A 135 2.36 22.53 21.18
CA ASN A 135 1.10 22.66 21.94
C ASN A 135 0.39 21.31 22.16
N PHE A 136 0.89 20.21 21.61
CA PHE A 136 0.34 18.88 21.89
C PHE A 136 0.62 18.44 23.34
N PRO A 137 -0.31 17.66 23.95
CA PRO A 137 -0.14 17.20 25.33
C PRO A 137 1.13 16.37 25.55
N VAL A 138 1.53 15.58 24.55
CA VAL A 138 2.71 14.72 24.63
C VAL A 138 3.98 15.56 24.55
N LYS A 139 4.73 15.60 25.66
CA LYS A 139 6.01 16.30 25.78
C LYS A 139 7.19 15.34 25.68
N LYS A 140 7.01 14.08 26.07
CA LYS A 140 8.07 13.06 26.06
C LYS A 140 7.57 11.70 25.56
N VAL A 141 8.41 11.04 24.76
CA VAL A 141 8.18 9.65 24.33
C VAL A 141 9.30 8.79 24.88
N LEU A 142 8.94 7.77 25.65
CA LEU A 142 9.86 6.76 26.19
C LEU A 142 9.76 5.51 25.33
N TYR A 143 10.88 5.08 24.75
CA TYR A 143 10.91 3.87 23.94
C TYR A 143 11.15 2.65 24.82
N LYS A 144 10.23 1.68 24.77
CA LYS A 144 10.40 0.42 25.49
C LYS A 144 11.59 -0.36 24.95
N SER A 145 12.37 -0.93 25.86
CA SER A 145 13.47 -1.84 25.57
C SER A 145 13.42 -3.05 26.51
N ALA A 146 14.09 -4.14 26.12
CA ALA A 146 14.24 -5.32 26.96
C ALA A 146 15.11 -4.97 28.18
N SER A 147 14.50 -4.70 29.33
CA SER A 147 15.21 -4.52 30.60
C SER A 147 15.44 -5.87 31.28
N GLY A 148 16.30 -6.75 30.74
CA GLY A 148 16.81 -7.96 31.41
C GLY A 148 15.80 -9.00 31.95
N VAL A 149 14.49 -8.76 31.90
CA VAL A 149 13.46 -9.65 32.43
C VAL A 149 12.98 -10.56 31.32
N SER A 150 13.01 -11.85 31.64
CA SER A 150 12.74 -13.00 30.78
C SER A 150 11.41 -12.91 30.04
N TYR A 151 11.41 -13.51 28.85
CA TYR A 151 10.20 -13.85 28.11
C TYR A 151 9.34 -14.82 28.94
N ASP A 152 8.45 -14.30 29.79
CA ASP A 152 7.41 -15.13 30.38
C ASP A 152 6.37 -15.44 29.31
N ALA A 153 6.49 -16.66 28.80
CA ALA A 153 5.44 -17.36 28.08
C ALA A 153 4.38 -17.79 29.10
N GLY A 154 3.50 -16.87 29.48
CA GLY A 154 2.42 -17.18 30.40
C GLY A 154 1.53 -15.96 30.60
N ASP A 155 0.45 -15.87 29.83
CA ASP A 155 -0.90 -15.64 30.35
C ASP A 155 -1.89 -15.27 29.23
N ASN A 156 -2.86 -16.17 29.03
CA ASN A 156 -4.20 -15.98 28.44
C ASN A 156 -4.36 -15.03 27.23
N VAL A 157 -3.78 -15.39 26.07
CA VAL A 157 -4.08 -14.76 24.76
C VAL A 157 -4.75 -15.78 23.81
N THR A 158 -5.89 -16.31 24.24
CA THR A 158 -6.71 -17.23 23.44
C THR A 158 -7.69 -16.42 22.59
N LEU A 159 -7.28 -16.05 21.36
CA LEU A 159 -8.12 -15.79 20.15
C LEU A 159 -7.45 -14.96 19.03
N LEU A 160 -6.14 -14.66 19.11
CA LEU A 160 -5.38 -14.03 18.00
C LEU A 160 -4.13 -14.82 17.57
N HIS A 161 -3.86 -15.96 18.21
CA HIS A 161 -2.58 -16.64 18.06
C HIS A 161 -2.45 -17.55 16.83
N GLU A 162 -3.54 -17.83 16.12
CA GLU A 162 -3.51 -18.78 14.99
C GLU A 162 -3.25 -18.12 13.62
N HIS A 163 -3.16 -16.79 13.52
CA HIS A 163 -3.06 -16.10 12.22
C HIS A 163 -2.01 -14.98 12.09
N THR A 164 -1.13 -14.79 13.07
CA THR A 164 0.01 -13.88 12.90
C THR A 164 1.31 -14.68 13.00
N ASP A 165 2.03 -14.78 11.88
CA ASP A 165 3.38 -15.36 11.83
C ASP A 165 4.19 -14.96 13.06
N HIS A 166 4.78 -15.96 13.73
CA HIS A 166 5.72 -15.76 14.84
C HIS A 166 6.85 -14.75 14.50
N ASP A 167 7.06 -14.46 13.22
CA ASP A 167 8.05 -13.52 12.69
C ASP A 167 7.80 -12.03 13.00
N ARG A 168 6.55 -11.59 13.23
CA ARG A 168 6.26 -10.13 13.31
C ARG A 168 6.50 -9.51 14.68
N PHE A 169 6.40 -10.28 15.76
CA PHE A 169 6.73 -9.84 17.11
C PHE A 169 8.00 -10.52 17.58
N ASN A 170 9.12 -9.81 17.55
CA ASN A 170 10.45 -10.37 17.75
C ASN A 170 11.33 -9.45 18.62
N LEU A 171 12.63 -9.74 18.72
CA LEU A 171 13.59 -8.94 19.50
C LEU A 171 13.75 -7.50 19.00
N PHE A 172 13.36 -7.19 17.76
CA PHE A 172 13.35 -5.82 17.24
C PHE A 172 12.11 -5.04 17.68
N THR A 173 10.91 -5.62 17.59
CA THR A 173 9.67 -4.91 17.93
C THR A 173 9.27 -5.01 19.40
N GLY A 174 9.73 -6.05 20.08
CA GLY A 174 9.12 -6.54 21.32
C GLY A 174 7.74 -7.16 21.07
N LYS A 175 7.11 -7.64 22.14
CA LYS A 175 5.74 -8.18 22.13
C LYS A 175 4.80 -7.17 22.79
N GLN A 176 4.10 -6.37 21.99
CA GLN A 176 3.11 -5.42 22.50
C GLN A 176 1.77 -6.14 22.74
N THR A 177 1.25 -6.09 23.96
CA THR A 177 -0.10 -6.58 24.31
C THR A 177 -1.20 -5.66 23.75
N LEU A 178 -2.45 -6.13 23.74
CA LEU A 178 -3.59 -5.27 23.36
C LEU A 178 -3.82 -4.14 24.36
N HIS A 179 -3.60 -4.38 25.66
CA HIS A 179 -3.68 -3.33 26.66
C HIS A 179 -2.64 -2.23 26.39
N GLU A 180 -1.37 -2.59 26.18
CA GLU A 180 -0.32 -1.63 25.84
C GLU A 180 -0.58 -0.90 24.52
N ARG A 181 -1.23 -1.57 23.54
CA ARG A 181 -1.70 -0.91 22.32
C ARG A 181 -2.69 0.20 22.66
N GLU A 182 -3.69 -0.06 23.50
CA GLU A 182 -4.69 0.94 23.89
C GLU A 182 -4.07 2.10 24.68
N GLU A 183 -3.14 1.81 25.61
CA GLU A 183 -2.43 2.83 26.39
C GLU A 183 -1.66 3.80 25.49
N CYS A 184 -1.06 3.33 24.38
CA CYS A 184 -0.32 4.20 23.44
C CYS A 184 -1.20 5.25 22.75
N PHE A 185 -2.53 5.11 22.78
CA PHE A 185 -3.46 6.08 22.23
C PHE A 185 -3.95 7.11 23.26
N LYS A 186 -3.61 6.95 24.53
CA LYS A 186 -3.88 7.96 25.56
C LYS A 186 -2.83 9.05 25.47
N MET A 187 -3.28 10.29 25.27
CA MET A 187 -2.40 11.46 25.18
C MET A 187 -1.97 11.93 26.56
N GLU A 188 -1.05 11.20 27.18
CA GLU A 188 -0.40 11.62 28.41
C GLU A 188 0.83 12.49 28.11
N GLU A 189 1.32 13.23 29.10
CA GLU A 189 2.49 14.10 28.94
C GLU A 189 3.76 13.30 28.59
N SER A 190 3.90 12.11 29.19
CA SER A 190 4.96 11.16 28.90
C SER A 190 4.37 9.80 28.55
N VAL A 191 4.64 9.31 27.34
CA VAL A 191 4.07 8.04 26.84
C VAL A 191 5.17 7.00 26.62
N SER A 192 4.98 5.79 27.14
CA SER A 192 5.87 4.64 26.92
C SER A 192 5.37 3.75 25.78
N VAL A 193 6.19 3.54 24.74
CA VAL A 193 5.75 2.91 23.49
C VAL A 193 6.79 1.94 22.90
N HIS A 194 6.32 0.83 22.32
CA HIS A 194 7.14 -0.01 21.45
C HIS A 194 7.44 0.76 20.16
N CYS A 195 8.70 0.84 19.73
CA CYS A 195 9.03 1.65 18.55
C CYS A 195 10.26 1.11 17.79
N GLY A 196 10.32 -0.22 17.62
CA GLY A 196 11.51 -0.90 17.10
C GLY A 196 12.72 -0.79 18.05
N PHE A 197 13.80 -1.46 17.70
CA PHE A 197 15.04 -1.52 18.48
C PHE A 197 14.80 -1.88 19.95
N TYR A 198 13.90 -2.83 20.20
CA TYR A 198 13.52 -3.25 21.55
C TYR A 198 14.69 -3.94 22.27
N SER A 199 15.47 -4.74 21.55
CA SER A 199 16.72 -5.35 22.03
C SER A 199 17.87 -4.96 21.11
N GLU A 200 19.08 -4.80 21.67
CA GLU A 200 20.31 -4.65 20.88
C GLU A 200 20.61 -5.89 20.04
N MET A 201 20.11 -7.05 20.47
CA MET A 201 20.18 -8.31 19.73
C MET A 201 19.06 -8.43 18.67
N GLY A 202 18.17 -7.44 18.58
CA GLY A 202 17.15 -7.38 17.54
C GLY A 202 17.77 -7.09 16.17
N GLY A 203 17.30 -7.81 15.14
CA GLY A 203 17.70 -7.60 13.75
C GLY A 203 17.49 -6.15 13.28
N PHE A 204 18.21 -5.74 12.22
CA PHE A 204 18.45 -4.38 11.72
C PHE A 204 19.82 -3.81 12.17
N ARG A 205 20.90 -4.54 11.86
CA ARG A 205 22.29 -4.15 12.18
C ARG A 205 22.89 -3.23 11.13
N ILE A 206 23.60 -2.20 11.58
CA ILE A 206 24.29 -1.18 10.79
C ILE A 206 25.74 -1.08 11.28
N SER A 207 26.69 -0.80 10.38
CA SER A 207 28.11 -0.62 10.71
C SER A 207 28.35 0.53 11.71
N GLY A 208 29.48 0.50 12.42
CA GLY A 208 29.86 1.58 13.34
C GLY A 208 30.03 2.93 12.62
N ASP A 209 30.68 2.91 11.45
CA ASP A 209 30.92 4.10 10.64
C ASP A 209 29.62 4.73 10.14
N ASP A 210 28.69 3.90 9.65
CA ASP A 210 27.37 4.39 9.22
C ASP A 210 26.56 4.92 10.39
N LYS A 211 26.61 4.27 11.57
CA LYS A 211 25.95 4.79 12.78
C LYS A 211 26.52 6.16 13.16
N SER A 212 27.85 6.32 13.12
CA SER A 212 28.52 7.59 13.40
C SER A 212 28.09 8.67 12.41
N PHE A 213 28.10 8.37 11.10
CA PHE A 213 27.61 9.28 10.07
C PHE A 213 26.14 9.66 10.28
N MET A 214 25.26 8.70 10.56
CA MET A 214 23.84 8.96 10.79
C MET A 214 23.58 9.81 12.04
N GLN A 215 24.46 9.74 13.04
CA GLN A 215 24.40 10.58 14.23
C GLN A 215 24.80 12.03 13.97
N THR A 216 25.51 12.37 12.89
CA THR A 216 25.87 13.78 12.60
C THR A 216 24.78 14.53 11.84
N CYS A 217 23.80 13.82 11.27
CA CYS A 217 22.76 14.42 10.45
C CYS A 217 21.75 15.23 11.28
N GLU A 218 21.67 16.54 11.01
CA GLU A 218 20.64 17.43 11.58
C GLU A 218 19.34 17.42 10.76
N ALA A 219 19.45 17.17 9.46
CA ALA A 219 18.35 16.90 8.57
C ALA A 219 18.73 15.80 7.58
N VAL A 220 17.76 14.98 7.17
CA VAL A 220 18.03 13.84 6.29
C VAL A 220 16.96 13.64 5.23
N VAL A 221 17.37 13.41 3.98
CA VAL A 221 16.54 12.79 2.95
C VAL A 221 16.90 11.30 2.93
N SER A 222 15.90 10.42 3.04
CA SER A 222 16.15 8.98 3.07
C SER A 222 15.23 8.18 2.14
N THR A 223 15.77 7.07 1.66
CA THR A 223 15.09 6.06 0.85
C THR A 223 15.58 4.66 1.24
N CYS A 224 14.89 3.59 0.81
CA CYS A 224 15.39 2.23 0.95
C CYS A 224 15.01 1.33 -0.22
N ALA A 225 15.87 0.35 -0.48
CA ALA A 225 15.57 -0.78 -1.34
C ALA A 225 16.06 -2.05 -0.64
N PHE A 226 15.17 -3.02 -0.48
CA PHE A 226 15.49 -4.33 0.10
C PHE A 226 15.04 -5.41 -0.88
N GLY A 227 15.81 -6.50 -0.97
CA GLY A 227 15.52 -7.64 -1.84
C GLY A 227 15.89 -7.50 -3.32
N GLY A 228 16.83 -6.63 -3.66
CA GLY A 228 17.14 -6.34 -5.08
C GLY A 228 16.04 -5.54 -5.76
N GLY A 229 15.47 -4.58 -5.01
CA GLY A 229 14.31 -3.78 -5.39
C GLY A 229 14.57 -2.74 -6.48
N ASP A 230 14.08 -1.51 -6.26
CA ASP A 230 14.15 -0.41 -7.24
C ASP A 230 15.56 0.18 -7.37
N ASP A 231 15.81 0.90 -8.47
CA ASP A 231 17.07 1.62 -8.66
C ASP A 231 17.17 2.85 -7.76
N LEU A 232 18.41 3.25 -7.49
CA LEU A 232 18.71 4.44 -6.71
C LEU A 232 18.88 5.66 -7.62
N TYR A 233 17.81 6.42 -7.79
CA TYR A 233 17.84 7.64 -8.60
C TYR A 233 18.52 8.79 -7.84
N GLN A 234 19.41 9.52 -8.54
CA GLN A 234 20.12 10.66 -7.96
C GLN A 234 19.16 11.83 -7.71
N PRO A 235 19.23 12.48 -6.53
CA PRO A 235 18.41 13.64 -6.27
C PRO A 235 18.92 14.82 -7.10
N ILE A 236 17.99 15.66 -7.56
CA ILE A 236 18.24 16.79 -8.45
C ILE A 236 17.59 18.08 -7.93
N GLY A 237 18.13 19.23 -8.33
CA GLY A 237 17.55 20.54 -7.99
C GLY A 237 17.82 21.02 -6.57
N MET A 238 18.88 20.51 -5.92
CA MET A 238 19.36 21.01 -4.63
C MET A 238 20.47 22.03 -4.83
N THR A 239 20.51 23.02 -3.94
CA THR A 239 21.58 24.00 -3.82
C THR A 239 22.82 23.39 -3.18
N GLU A 240 23.98 24.02 -3.40
CA GLU A 240 25.23 23.62 -2.74
C GLU A 240 25.16 23.79 -1.21
N ALA A 241 24.44 24.81 -0.73
CA ALA A 241 24.23 25.01 0.70
C ALA A 241 23.43 23.85 1.31
N SER A 242 22.34 23.43 0.65
CA SER A 242 21.54 22.28 1.10
C SER A 242 22.29 20.96 1.04
N LEU A 243 23.18 20.76 0.06
CA LEU A 243 24.02 19.55 -0.03
C LEU A 243 24.98 19.41 1.16
N ARG A 244 25.41 20.52 1.76
CA ARG A 244 26.29 20.49 2.95
C ARG A 244 25.53 20.31 4.27
N ARG A 245 24.25 20.65 4.29
CA ARG A 245 23.42 20.70 5.52
C ARG A 245 22.47 19.52 5.68
N VAL A 246 22.18 18.82 4.60
CA VAL A 246 21.22 17.71 4.60
C VAL A 246 21.93 16.43 4.18
N CYS A 247 21.84 15.40 5.03
CA CYS A 247 22.31 14.06 4.67
C CYS A 247 21.38 13.42 3.64
N TYR A 248 21.93 12.62 2.73
CA TYR A 248 21.16 11.79 1.80
C TYR A 248 21.53 10.34 2.05
N VAL A 249 20.58 9.54 2.56
CA VAL A 249 20.83 8.16 2.97
C VAL A 249 19.96 7.15 2.23
N ALA A 250 20.59 6.14 1.64
CA ALA A 250 19.92 5.01 1.01
C ALA A 250 20.19 3.73 1.80
N PHE A 251 19.15 3.12 2.36
CA PHE A 251 19.28 1.86 3.09
C PHE A 251 19.14 0.67 2.13
N TRP A 252 20.17 -0.17 2.06
CA TRP A 252 20.20 -1.40 1.25
C TRP A 252 20.41 -2.63 2.12
N ASP A 253 19.96 -3.79 1.65
CA ASP A 253 20.37 -5.10 2.17
C ASP A 253 21.41 -5.73 1.25
N GLU A 254 22.01 -6.84 1.69
CA GLU A 254 23.06 -7.53 0.94
C GLU A 254 22.58 -8.01 -0.43
N VAL A 255 21.30 -8.38 -0.54
CA VAL A 255 20.68 -8.76 -1.81
C VAL A 255 20.61 -7.57 -2.78
N THR A 256 20.24 -6.39 -2.29
CA THR A 256 20.18 -5.18 -3.11
C THR A 256 21.57 -4.72 -3.52
N LEU A 257 22.55 -4.76 -2.62
CA LEU A 257 23.93 -4.44 -2.95
C LEU A 257 24.45 -5.32 -4.09
N ALA A 258 24.34 -6.65 -3.95
CA ALA A 258 24.78 -7.59 -4.98
C ALA A 258 24.05 -7.40 -6.32
N ALA A 259 22.75 -7.10 -6.28
CA ALA A 259 21.97 -6.84 -7.49
C ALA A 259 22.42 -5.56 -8.22
N GLN A 260 22.77 -4.50 -7.49
CA GLN A 260 23.25 -3.25 -8.08
C GLN A 260 24.68 -3.39 -8.62
N GLU A 261 25.56 -4.11 -7.90
CA GLU A 261 26.92 -4.42 -8.34
C GLU A 261 26.94 -5.26 -9.63
N ALA A 262 26.06 -6.26 -9.75
CA ALA A 262 25.91 -7.07 -10.96
C ALA A 262 25.51 -6.24 -12.20
N GLU A 263 24.95 -5.04 -12.00
CA GLU A 263 24.58 -4.11 -13.06
C GLU A 263 25.59 -2.97 -13.24
N GLY A 264 26.77 -3.07 -12.64
CA GLY A 264 27.83 -2.08 -12.72
C GLY A 264 27.56 -0.81 -11.91
N ARG A 265 26.58 -0.84 -10.98
CA ARG A 265 26.23 0.28 -10.10
C ARG A 265 26.72 0.03 -8.68
N GLY A 266 28.02 -0.20 -8.56
CA GLY A 266 28.70 -0.43 -7.29
C GLY A 266 28.72 0.80 -6.39
N VAL A 267 28.93 0.56 -5.10
CA VAL A 267 29.15 1.61 -4.10
C VAL A 267 30.62 2.04 -4.15
N GLY A 268 30.89 3.35 -4.14
CA GLY A 268 32.25 3.88 -4.08
C GLY A 268 33.00 3.45 -2.82
N GLY A 269 34.33 3.52 -2.83
CA GLY A 269 35.15 3.19 -1.65
C GLY A 269 34.88 4.10 -0.44
N ASP A 270 34.25 5.25 -0.67
CA ASP A 270 33.75 6.19 0.33
C ASP A 270 32.33 5.86 0.83
N GLY A 271 31.75 4.73 0.41
CA GLY A 271 30.39 4.32 0.76
C GLY A 271 29.30 5.13 0.04
N MET A 272 29.64 5.89 -0.99
CA MET A 272 28.70 6.79 -1.69
C MET A 272 28.28 6.24 -3.05
N VAL A 273 27.05 6.56 -3.45
CA VAL A 273 26.56 6.43 -4.83
C VAL A 273 26.00 7.79 -5.25
N GLY A 274 26.83 8.57 -5.94
CA GLY A 274 26.55 9.98 -6.23
C GLY A 274 26.36 10.77 -4.94
N LYS A 275 25.17 11.33 -4.72
CA LYS A 275 24.86 12.09 -3.50
C LYS A 275 24.47 11.21 -2.30
N TRP A 276 24.13 9.94 -2.53
CA TRP A 276 23.62 9.07 -1.49
C TRP A 276 24.74 8.38 -0.72
N ARG A 277 24.74 8.46 0.61
CA ARG A 277 25.44 7.50 1.48
C ARG A 277 24.64 6.21 1.50
N VAL A 278 25.25 5.11 1.05
CA VAL A 278 24.63 3.78 1.10
C VAL A 278 24.90 3.18 2.48
N VAL A 279 23.84 2.93 3.23
CA VAL A 279 23.89 2.24 4.52
C VAL A 279 23.47 0.81 4.33
N LEU A 280 24.42 -0.12 4.46
CA LEU A 280 24.16 -1.55 4.36
C LEU A 280 23.57 -2.06 5.68
N VAL A 281 22.36 -2.61 5.60
CA VAL A 281 21.64 -3.19 6.71
C VAL A 281 21.76 -4.72 6.65
N ARG A 282 22.20 -5.31 7.75
CA ARG A 282 22.28 -6.76 7.95
C ARG A 282 21.23 -7.25 8.93
N GLU A 283 20.96 -8.56 8.88
CA GLU A 283 20.04 -9.24 9.80
C GLU A 283 18.67 -8.57 9.86
N LEU A 284 17.99 -8.43 8.72
CA LEU A 284 16.67 -7.81 8.68
C LEU A 284 15.70 -8.50 9.65
N PRO A 285 14.92 -7.75 10.45
CA PRO A 285 14.09 -8.32 11.52
C PRO A 285 12.85 -9.05 11.00
N PHE A 286 12.47 -8.87 9.73
CA PHE A 286 11.30 -9.51 9.15
C PHE A 286 11.65 -10.28 7.87
N SER A 287 10.93 -11.35 7.60
CA SER A 287 10.95 -12.04 6.30
C SER A 287 10.31 -11.17 5.20
N ASP A 288 9.30 -10.35 5.52
CA ASP A 288 8.68 -9.40 4.59
C ASP A 288 9.57 -8.16 4.36
N GLN A 289 10.22 -8.08 3.19
CA GLN A 289 11.01 -6.93 2.74
C GLN A 289 10.21 -5.61 2.72
N ARG A 290 8.91 -5.66 2.44
CA ARG A 290 8.05 -4.46 2.49
C ARG A 290 7.91 -3.94 3.91
N LEU A 291 7.82 -4.84 4.90
CA LEU A 291 7.76 -4.49 6.31
C LEU A 291 9.12 -3.96 6.79
N ASN A 292 10.23 -4.56 6.38
CA ASN A 292 11.57 -4.02 6.62
C ASN A 292 11.71 -2.58 6.09
N GLY A 293 11.18 -2.31 4.90
CA GLY A 293 11.18 -0.95 4.32
C GLY A 293 10.38 0.08 5.11
N LYS A 294 9.54 -0.34 6.08
CA LYS A 294 8.83 0.56 6.99
C LYS A 294 9.72 1.11 8.08
N ILE A 295 10.82 0.42 8.41
CA ILE A 295 11.77 0.85 9.45
C ILE A 295 12.39 2.21 9.07
N PRO A 296 13.12 2.35 7.94
CA PRO A 296 13.69 3.66 7.58
C PRO A 296 12.61 4.70 7.23
N LYS A 297 11.44 4.26 6.75
CA LYS A 297 10.31 5.13 6.44
C LYS A 297 9.65 5.77 7.65
N MET A 298 9.39 4.99 8.70
CA MET A 298 8.60 5.43 9.85
C MET A 298 9.51 5.82 11.01
N LEU A 299 10.59 5.09 11.23
CA LEU A 299 11.45 5.22 12.41
C LEU A 299 12.71 6.05 12.16
N SER A 300 12.67 7.05 11.27
CA SER A 300 13.86 7.90 11.03
C SER A 300 14.32 8.62 12.31
N HIS A 301 13.41 8.97 13.22
CA HIS A 301 13.76 9.58 14.51
C HIS A 301 14.53 8.62 15.44
N ARG A 302 14.41 7.29 15.25
CA ARG A 302 15.23 6.28 15.95
C ARG A 302 16.57 6.07 15.27
N LEU A 303 16.61 6.19 13.94
CA LEU A 303 17.81 5.98 13.12
C LEU A 303 18.76 7.18 13.13
N PHE A 304 18.22 8.39 13.20
CA PHE A 304 18.95 9.65 13.15
C PHE A 304 18.66 10.46 14.41
N PRO A 305 19.25 10.11 15.56
CA PRO A 305 18.85 10.67 16.87
C PRO A 305 19.13 12.17 17.03
N ARG A 306 20.02 12.75 16.21
CA ARG A 306 20.29 14.20 16.16
C ARG A 306 19.52 14.93 15.05
N ALA A 307 18.83 14.20 14.18
CA ALA A 307 18.06 14.84 13.12
C ALA A 307 16.81 15.47 13.70
N ARG A 308 16.60 16.75 13.43
CA ARG A 308 15.34 17.41 13.70
C ARG A 308 14.34 17.22 12.56
N TYR A 309 14.82 17.11 11.33
CA TYR A 309 13.97 16.99 10.16
C TYR A 309 14.31 15.75 9.33
N SER A 310 13.30 15.13 8.74
CA SER A 310 13.52 14.07 7.75
C SER A 310 12.51 14.12 6.60
N ILE A 311 13.00 13.80 5.40
CA ILE A 311 12.19 13.61 4.20
C ILE A 311 12.35 12.16 3.75
N TRP A 312 11.28 11.37 3.86
CA TRP A 312 11.20 10.05 3.25
C TRP A 312 10.79 10.17 1.78
N VAL A 313 11.47 9.42 0.90
CA VAL A 313 11.10 9.25 -0.51
C VAL A 313 11.11 7.76 -0.86
N ASP A 314 9.99 7.22 -1.36
CA ASP A 314 9.94 5.83 -1.84
C ASP A 314 10.96 5.61 -2.98
N ALA A 315 11.70 4.49 -2.99
CA ALA A 315 12.75 4.20 -3.99
C ALA A 315 12.28 4.17 -5.45
N LYS A 316 10.99 3.92 -5.72
CA LYS A 316 10.38 4.05 -7.06
C LYS A 316 10.33 5.50 -7.61
N SER A 317 10.88 6.47 -6.88
CA SER A 317 10.77 7.90 -7.14
C SER A 317 12.12 8.59 -7.01
N GLN A 318 12.39 9.54 -7.90
CA GLN A 318 13.54 10.43 -7.81
C GLN A 318 13.12 11.75 -7.14
N PHE A 319 13.85 12.16 -6.11
CA PHE A 319 13.63 13.44 -5.44
C PHE A 319 14.18 14.60 -6.28
N ARG A 320 13.38 15.64 -6.51
CA ARG A 320 13.70 16.70 -7.49
C ARG A 320 13.50 18.14 -7.01
N ARG A 321 13.55 18.36 -5.70
CA ARG A 321 13.41 19.68 -5.07
C ARG A 321 14.42 19.84 -3.96
N ASP A 322 14.83 21.08 -3.72
CA ASP A 322 15.73 21.40 -2.62
C ASP A 322 15.10 21.02 -1.27
N PRO A 323 15.76 20.20 -0.43
CA PRO A 323 15.16 19.71 0.81
C PRO A 323 14.86 20.83 1.81
N VAL A 324 15.69 21.88 1.90
CA VAL A 324 15.46 23.00 2.83
C VAL A 324 14.27 23.82 2.36
N GLY A 325 14.18 24.10 1.06
CA GLY A 325 13.00 24.75 0.48
C GLY A 325 11.71 23.92 0.63
N VAL A 326 11.81 22.59 0.62
CA VAL A 326 10.67 21.69 0.89
C VAL A 326 10.23 21.74 2.35
N LEU A 327 11.18 21.78 3.29
CA LEU A 327 10.89 21.96 4.72
C LEU A 327 10.19 23.30 4.98
N GLU A 328 10.70 24.39 4.41
CA GLU A 328 10.07 25.71 4.51
C GLU A 328 8.63 25.68 3.98
N ALA A 329 8.46 25.20 2.74
CA ALA A 329 7.18 25.28 2.05
C ALA A 329 6.09 24.38 2.65
N LEU A 330 6.47 23.22 3.22
CA LEU A 330 5.52 22.22 3.69
C LEU A 330 5.38 22.14 5.21
N LEU A 331 6.39 22.56 5.97
CA LEU A 331 6.36 22.56 7.44
C LEU A 331 6.29 23.99 7.98
N TRP A 332 7.33 24.80 7.74
CA TRP A 332 7.52 26.06 8.47
C TRP A 332 6.46 27.11 8.15
N ARG A 333 6.17 27.34 6.86
CA ARG A 333 5.20 28.35 6.42
C ARG A 333 3.79 28.12 6.98
N GLY A 334 3.42 26.86 7.17
CA GLY A 334 2.11 26.47 7.67
C GLY A 334 2.08 26.09 9.16
N GLY A 335 3.23 26.12 9.85
CA GLY A 335 3.35 25.66 11.23
C GLY A 335 3.02 24.17 11.42
N ALA A 336 3.29 23.33 10.41
CA ALA A 336 3.01 21.89 10.46
C ALA A 336 4.26 21.09 10.86
N ALA A 337 4.12 20.09 11.73
CA ALA A 337 5.22 19.19 12.09
C ALA A 337 5.31 17.94 11.18
N LEU A 338 4.26 17.67 10.39
CA LEU A 338 4.20 16.56 9.46
C LEU A 338 3.47 17.00 8.19
N ALA A 339 4.05 16.68 7.04
CA ALA A 339 3.44 16.85 5.74
C ALA A 339 3.51 15.53 4.95
N ILE A 340 2.38 15.11 4.38
CA ILE A 340 2.28 13.84 3.69
C ILE A 340 1.29 13.93 2.53
N SER A 341 1.59 13.21 1.46
CA SER A 341 0.79 13.26 0.23
C SER A 341 -0.60 12.62 0.39
N GLU A 342 -1.64 13.31 -0.07
CA GLU A 342 -2.99 12.76 -0.21
C GLU A 342 -3.02 11.57 -1.18
N HIS A 343 -3.86 10.58 -0.87
CA HIS A 343 -4.07 9.45 -1.78
C HIS A 343 -4.72 9.91 -3.08
N GLY A 344 -4.09 9.57 -4.21
CA GLY A 344 -4.55 10.03 -5.53
C GLY A 344 -5.88 9.49 -6.05
N ALA A 345 -6.48 8.47 -5.41
CA ALA A 345 -7.71 7.85 -5.90
C ALA A 345 -8.77 7.79 -4.80
N ARG A 346 -8.54 6.96 -3.77
CA ARG A 346 -9.52 6.66 -2.73
C ARG A 346 -9.41 7.63 -1.56
N SER A 347 -10.45 7.67 -0.73
CA SER A 347 -10.50 8.55 0.44
C SER A 347 -10.85 7.83 1.75
N SER A 348 -11.39 6.59 1.69
CA SER A 348 -11.78 5.78 2.86
C SER A 348 -10.90 4.53 2.99
N VAL A 349 -10.49 4.21 4.22
CA VAL A 349 -9.73 3.01 4.58
C VAL A 349 -10.43 1.73 4.10
N PHE A 350 -11.75 1.65 4.20
CA PHE A 350 -12.50 0.46 3.76
C PHE A 350 -12.50 0.31 2.24
N ASP A 351 -12.54 1.42 1.50
CA ASP A 351 -12.42 1.40 0.04
C ASP A 351 -11.00 0.99 -0.38
N GLU A 352 -9.98 1.45 0.36
CA GLU A 352 -8.60 1.00 0.17
C GLU A 352 -8.45 -0.50 0.44
N GLY A 353 -9.02 -1.01 1.53
CA GLY A 353 -8.97 -2.43 1.87
C GLY A 353 -9.51 -3.31 0.74
N ARG A 354 -10.67 -2.96 0.18
CA ARG A 354 -11.22 -3.67 -0.99
C ARG A 354 -10.30 -3.60 -2.21
N ALA A 355 -9.65 -2.45 -2.43
CA ALA A 355 -8.71 -2.29 -3.52
C ALA A 355 -7.39 -3.05 -3.31
N VAL A 356 -6.92 -3.16 -2.07
CA VAL A 356 -5.74 -3.94 -1.68
C VAL A 356 -5.98 -5.43 -1.96
N VAL A 357 -7.12 -5.95 -1.51
CA VAL A 357 -7.51 -7.35 -1.75
C VAL A 357 -7.68 -7.62 -3.25
N LYS A 358 -8.45 -6.78 -3.96
CA LYS A 358 -8.66 -6.93 -5.41
C LYS A 358 -7.36 -6.92 -6.22
N LYS A 359 -6.34 -6.22 -5.73
CA LYS A 359 -5.01 -6.14 -6.38
C LYS A 359 -4.03 -7.21 -5.88
N ASN A 360 -4.48 -8.18 -5.06
CA ASN A 360 -3.66 -9.24 -4.46
C ASN A 360 -2.41 -8.67 -3.75
N LYS A 361 -2.60 -7.52 -3.09
CA LYS A 361 -1.54 -6.78 -2.40
C LYS A 361 -1.36 -7.23 -0.95
N ALA A 362 -2.38 -7.82 -0.34
CA ALA A 362 -2.38 -8.49 0.95
C ALA A 362 -3.47 -9.55 0.90
N SER A 363 -3.42 -10.55 1.79
CA SER A 363 -4.46 -11.57 1.81
C SER A 363 -5.80 -10.97 2.23
N PRO A 364 -6.95 -11.51 1.76
CA PRO A 364 -8.27 -11.11 2.24
C PRO A 364 -8.38 -11.19 3.77
N GLN A 365 -7.81 -12.24 4.37
CA GLN A 365 -7.88 -12.52 5.80
C GLN A 365 -7.15 -11.46 6.63
N GLU A 366 -5.91 -11.11 6.27
CA GLU A 366 -5.16 -10.08 6.99
C GLU A 366 -5.84 -8.70 6.92
N VAL A 367 -6.41 -8.36 5.75
CA VAL A 367 -7.14 -7.09 5.58
C VAL A 367 -8.43 -7.09 6.40
N GLU A 368 -9.21 -8.17 6.39
CA GLU A 368 -10.46 -8.23 7.15
C GLU A 368 -10.20 -8.19 8.66
N LEU A 369 -9.13 -8.82 9.14
CA LEU A 369 -8.71 -8.75 10.54
C LEU A 369 -8.46 -7.30 10.97
N GLN A 370 -7.67 -6.55 10.19
CA GLN A 370 -7.38 -5.15 10.47
C GLN A 370 -8.64 -4.28 10.47
N LEU A 371 -9.47 -4.41 9.42
CA LEU A 371 -10.67 -3.59 9.28
C LEU A 371 -11.73 -3.92 10.34
N THR A 372 -11.86 -5.18 10.73
CA THR A 372 -12.75 -5.60 11.82
C THR A 372 -12.30 -5.04 13.16
N GLN A 373 -11.00 -5.07 13.46
CA GLN A 373 -10.49 -4.42 14.66
C GLN A 373 -10.81 -2.93 14.66
N TYR A 374 -10.57 -2.23 13.54
CA TYR A 374 -10.86 -0.79 13.44
C TYR A 374 -12.35 -0.47 13.63
N ARG A 375 -13.26 -1.31 13.12
CA ARG A 375 -14.70 -1.17 13.39
C ARG A 375 -15.03 -1.34 14.87
N ARG A 376 -14.44 -2.35 15.54
CA ARG A 376 -14.61 -2.57 16.98
C ARG A 376 -14.10 -1.40 17.81
N ASP A 377 -13.01 -0.80 17.37
CA ASP A 377 -12.39 0.39 17.94
C ASP A 377 -13.19 1.69 17.65
N GLY A 378 -14.34 1.60 16.97
CA GLY A 378 -15.22 2.73 16.63
C GLY A 378 -14.76 3.55 15.43
N PHE A 379 -13.77 3.09 14.66
CA PHE A 379 -13.32 3.78 13.45
C PHE A 379 -14.29 3.54 12.29
N THR A 380 -15.08 4.56 11.99
CA THR A 380 -16.08 4.54 10.92
C THR A 380 -15.47 4.85 9.55
N ALA A 381 -16.27 4.76 8.48
CA ALA A 381 -15.83 4.99 7.09
C ALA A 381 -15.53 6.48 6.78
N VAL A 382 -14.71 7.13 7.60
CA VAL A 382 -14.31 8.52 7.46
C VAL A 382 -13.56 8.68 6.13
N LYS A 383 -14.05 9.60 5.30
CA LYS A 383 -13.47 9.91 3.98
C LYS A 383 -12.58 11.15 4.02
N ARG A 384 -12.77 12.04 4.99
CA ARG A 384 -12.06 13.33 5.04
C ARG A 384 -11.69 13.74 6.45
N PHE A 385 -10.54 14.40 6.56
CA PHE A 385 -10.11 15.15 7.74
C PHE A 385 -9.84 16.60 7.32
N GLY A 386 -10.45 17.58 7.98
CA GLY A 386 -10.24 19.00 7.67
C GLY A 386 -10.45 19.37 6.19
N GLY A 387 -11.44 18.76 5.52
CA GLY A 387 -11.69 18.98 4.10
C GLY A 387 -10.69 18.30 3.13
N LYS A 388 -9.69 17.58 3.62
CA LYS A 388 -8.73 16.78 2.82
C LYS A 388 -9.09 15.31 2.84
N LYS A 389 -8.59 14.50 1.89
CA LYS A 389 -8.80 13.05 1.94
C LYS A 389 -8.18 12.47 3.21
N ALA A 390 -8.88 11.54 3.86
CA ALA A 390 -8.35 10.88 5.06
C ALA A 390 -7.15 9.97 4.72
N LEU A 391 -7.16 9.34 3.54
CA LEU A 391 -6.06 8.50 3.07
C LEU A 391 -4.85 9.29 2.57
N ALA A 392 -3.67 8.82 2.98
CA ALA A 392 -2.38 9.25 2.43
C ALA A 392 -1.83 8.22 1.44
N GLU A 393 -1.14 8.69 0.39
CA GLU A 393 -0.33 7.81 -0.47
C GLU A 393 0.95 7.37 0.26
N ALA A 394 1.46 8.24 1.13
CA ALA A 394 2.66 8.04 1.95
C ALA A 394 3.96 7.78 1.17
N SER A 395 4.04 8.13 -0.12
CA SER A 395 5.27 7.91 -0.91
C SER A 395 6.34 9.00 -0.73
N VAL A 396 5.93 10.15 -0.19
CA VAL A 396 6.80 11.22 0.30
C VAL A 396 6.24 11.68 1.63
N ILE A 397 7.09 11.73 2.65
CA ILE A 397 6.76 12.16 4.01
C ILE A 397 7.81 13.18 4.44
N VAL A 398 7.39 14.40 4.75
CA VAL A 398 8.26 15.47 5.25
C VAL A 398 7.87 15.71 6.70
N ARG A 399 8.82 15.67 7.63
CA ARG A 399 8.49 15.76 9.06
C ARG A 399 9.57 16.41 9.90
N GLU A 400 9.12 17.06 10.95
CA GLU A 400 9.89 17.47 12.12
C GLU A 400 9.73 16.41 13.23
N HIS A 401 10.83 16.07 13.89
CA HIS A 401 10.89 15.05 14.93
C HIS A 401 10.54 15.65 16.29
N THR A 402 9.25 15.91 16.50
CA THR A 402 8.70 16.31 17.80
C THR A 402 8.22 15.09 18.58
N ALA A 403 7.98 15.23 19.89
CA ALA A 403 7.42 14.14 20.70
C ALA A 403 6.10 13.59 20.12
N ALA A 404 5.20 14.48 19.67
CA ALA A 404 3.93 14.10 19.05
C ALA A 404 4.13 13.36 17.71
N THR A 405 5.00 13.87 16.83
CA THR A 405 5.28 13.21 15.54
C THR A 405 5.99 11.88 15.74
N ASN A 406 6.91 11.77 16.71
CA ASN A 406 7.61 10.53 17.02
C ASN A 406 6.62 9.47 17.55
N LEU A 407 5.73 9.83 18.47
CA LEU A 407 4.66 8.93 18.93
C LEU A 407 3.78 8.47 17.75
N LEU A 408 3.33 9.40 16.90
CA LEU A 408 2.55 9.09 15.71
C LEU A 408 3.25 8.06 14.82
N MET A 409 4.55 8.25 14.56
CA MET A 409 5.32 7.33 13.73
C MET A 409 5.51 5.96 14.40
N CYS A 410 5.76 5.91 15.71
CA CYS A 410 5.88 4.66 16.46
C CYS A 410 4.58 3.86 16.44
N VAL A 411 3.45 4.50 16.77
CA VAL A 411 2.14 3.85 16.81
C VAL A 411 1.70 3.42 15.41
N TRP A 412 1.98 4.24 14.39
CA TRP A 412 1.74 3.85 13.00
C TRP A 412 2.56 2.64 12.57
N PHE A 413 3.84 2.58 12.93
CA PHE A 413 4.68 1.41 12.69
C PHE A 413 4.15 0.17 13.41
N ASN A 414 3.72 0.28 14.67
CA ASN A 414 3.16 -0.85 15.43
C ASN A 414 1.90 -1.42 14.79
N GLU A 415 1.00 -0.57 14.29
CA GLU A 415 -0.19 -1.00 13.56
C GLU A 415 0.15 -1.72 12.25
N VAL A 416 1.19 -1.27 11.56
CA VAL A 416 1.70 -1.89 10.34
C VAL A 416 2.34 -3.26 10.62
N VAL A 417 3.09 -3.39 11.73
CA VAL A 417 3.64 -4.67 12.18
C VAL A 417 2.52 -5.63 12.56
N ARG A 418 1.58 -5.18 13.41
CA ARG A 418 0.50 -6.02 13.95
C ARG A 418 -0.46 -6.55 12.88
N PHE A 419 -0.79 -5.73 11.88
CA PHE A 419 -1.84 -6.06 10.92
C PHE A 419 -1.29 -6.30 9.51
N THR A 420 -1.24 -5.27 8.66
CA THR A 420 -0.77 -5.41 7.28
C THR A 420 0.37 -4.45 7.01
N SER A 421 1.32 -4.85 6.17
CA SER A 421 2.39 -3.96 5.69
C SER A 421 1.89 -2.83 4.75
N ARG A 422 0.56 -2.71 4.59
CA ARG A 422 -0.15 -1.67 3.83
C ARG A 422 -0.46 -0.48 4.72
N ASP A 423 0.58 0.33 4.93
CA ASP A 423 0.58 1.59 5.69
C ASP A 423 -0.59 2.55 5.42
N GLN A 424 -1.16 2.55 4.21
CA GLN A 424 -2.35 3.34 3.86
C GLN A 424 -3.60 2.95 4.68
N LEU A 425 -3.71 1.71 5.15
CA LEU A 425 -4.86 1.25 5.94
C LEU A 425 -4.79 1.76 7.39
N SER A 426 -3.60 1.81 7.98
CA SER A 426 -3.40 2.20 9.38
C SER A 426 -3.22 3.70 9.58
N PHE A 427 -2.70 4.44 8.58
CA PHE A 427 -2.42 5.88 8.76
C PHE A 427 -3.64 6.71 9.22
N PRO A 428 -4.81 6.63 8.55
CA PRO A 428 -5.95 7.46 8.94
C PRO A 428 -6.54 7.05 10.29
N TYR A 429 -6.44 5.75 10.62
CA TYR A 429 -6.85 5.20 11.90
C TYR A 429 -6.01 5.79 13.04
N VAL A 430 -4.68 5.71 12.94
CA VAL A 430 -3.78 6.23 13.96
C VAL A 430 -3.92 7.74 14.10
N LEU A 431 -4.01 8.47 12.99
CA LEU A 431 -4.18 9.92 12.99
C LEU A 431 -5.45 10.35 13.76
N ARG A 432 -6.55 9.62 13.57
CA ARG A 432 -7.83 9.86 14.24
C ARG A 432 -7.77 9.51 15.73
N ARG A 433 -7.21 8.35 16.07
CA ARG A 433 -7.10 7.87 17.45
C ARG A 433 -6.20 8.76 18.29
N LEU A 434 -5.09 9.23 17.71
CA LEU A 434 -4.22 10.22 18.31
C LEU A 434 -4.68 11.66 18.04
N ASN A 435 -5.90 11.96 17.57
CA ASN A 435 -6.39 13.35 17.42
C ASN A 435 -5.39 14.38 16.81
N LEU A 436 -4.48 13.95 15.92
CA LEU A 436 -3.37 14.76 15.42
C LEU A 436 -3.78 15.37 14.07
N PHE A 437 -4.68 16.36 14.09
CA PHE A 437 -5.24 16.93 12.84
C PHE A 437 -4.41 18.05 12.20
N GLY A 438 -3.30 18.48 12.82
CA GLY A 438 -2.37 19.51 12.31
C GLY A 438 -1.41 19.04 11.21
N VAL A 439 -1.74 17.95 10.50
CA VAL A 439 -0.90 17.38 9.44
C VAL A 439 -1.20 18.07 8.10
N ASN A 440 -0.14 18.53 7.42
CA ASN A 440 -0.24 19.07 6.08
C ASN A 440 -0.43 17.94 5.05
N MET A 441 -1.70 17.63 4.77
CA MET A 441 -2.11 16.71 3.71
C MET A 441 -2.04 17.41 2.35
N PHE A 442 -0.88 17.35 1.69
CA PHE A 442 -0.65 18.05 0.43
C PHE A 442 -1.18 17.28 -0.79
N PRO A 443 -1.66 17.96 -1.85
CA PRO A 443 -2.32 17.31 -2.96
C PRO A 443 -1.34 16.52 -3.85
N VAL A 444 -1.90 15.62 -4.66
CA VAL A 444 -1.15 14.79 -5.62
C VAL A 444 -0.25 15.62 -6.54
N CYS A 445 -0.67 16.82 -6.93
CA CYS A 445 0.12 17.64 -7.84
C CYS A 445 1.39 18.20 -7.17
N THR A 446 1.34 18.53 -5.87
CA THR A 446 2.53 18.87 -5.07
C THR A 446 3.45 17.67 -4.96
N ARG A 447 2.91 16.46 -4.74
CA ARG A 447 3.72 15.23 -4.78
C ARG A 447 4.45 15.04 -6.13
N LYS A 448 3.75 15.25 -7.25
CA LYS A 448 4.35 15.17 -8.59
C LYS A 448 5.41 16.24 -8.83
N ASP A 449 5.32 17.36 -8.11
CA ASP A 449 6.36 18.39 -8.16
C ASP A 449 7.62 17.99 -7.37
N LEU A 450 7.43 17.35 -6.21
CA LEU A 450 8.52 16.88 -5.35
C LEU A 450 9.32 15.72 -5.96
N VAL A 451 8.68 14.84 -6.73
CA VAL A 451 9.30 13.62 -7.24
C VAL A 451 8.94 13.27 -8.67
N ASN A 452 9.93 12.76 -9.43
CA ASN A 452 9.66 12.03 -10.67
C ASN A 452 9.29 10.58 -10.32
N SER A 453 8.14 10.10 -10.81
CA SER A 453 7.68 8.72 -10.57
C SER A 453 8.21 7.81 -11.68
N MET A 454 9.20 6.97 -11.35
CA MET A 454 9.81 6.03 -12.30
C MET A 454 9.07 4.69 -12.32
N GLY A 455 8.45 4.32 -11.20
CA GLY A 455 7.78 3.03 -11.03
C GLY A 455 8.73 1.97 -10.44
N HIS A 456 8.18 0.80 -10.14
CA HIS A 456 8.99 -0.28 -9.59
C HIS A 456 9.70 -1.06 -10.71
N ARG A 457 11.00 -1.35 -10.55
CA ARG A 457 11.74 -2.21 -11.51
C ARG A 457 11.19 -3.63 -11.52
N ARG A 458 11.00 -4.18 -10.32
CA ARG A 458 10.36 -5.48 -10.11
C ARG A 458 9.08 -5.25 -9.32
N LYS A 459 7.92 -5.41 -9.97
CA LYS A 459 6.66 -5.43 -9.23
C LYS A 459 6.70 -6.63 -8.28
N ALA A 460 6.46 -6.40 -6.99
CA ALA A 460 6.26 -7.49 -6.04
C ALA A 460 5.25 -8.48 -6.64
N ARG A 461 5.60 -9.77 -6.69
CA ARG A 461 4.69 -10.79 -7.21
C ARG A 461 3.39 -10.71 -6.41
N PRO A 462 2.22 -10.57 -7.08
CA PRO A 462 0.96 -10.65 -6.38
C PRO A 462 0.90 -11.96 -5.60
N LEU A 463 0.27 -11.95 -4.42
CA LEU A 463 0.02 -13.20 -3.70
C LEU A 463 -0.74 -14.15 -4.63
N PRO A 464 -0.39 -15.46 -4.64
CA PRO A 464 -1.15 -16.43 -5.40
C PRO A 464 -2.62 -16.34 -4.94
N PRO A 465 -3.59 -16.43 -5.87
CA PRO A 465 -5.00 -16.36 -5.51
C PRO A 465 -5.30 -17.43 -4.47
N SER A 466 -5.94 -17.03 -3.36
CA SER A 466 -6.37 -17.97 -2.33
C SER A 466 -7.25 -19.02 -3.00
N ARG A 467 -6.85 -20.29 -2.96
CA ARG A 467 -7.76 -21.39 -3.28
C ARG A 467 -8.88 -21.31 -2.25
N THR A 468 -10.02 -20.75 -2.64
CA THR A 468 -11.26 -20.93 -1.89
C THR A 468 -11.49 -22.43 -1.86
N ALA A 469 -11.28 -23.04 -0.69
CA ALA A 469 -11.80 -24.37 -0.42
C ALA A 469 -13.32 -24.25 -0.60
N ALA A 470 -13.81 -24.80 -1.71
CA ALA A 470 -15.22 -25.06 -1.86
C ALA A 470 -15.56 -26.10 -0.80
N HIS A 471 -16.29 -25.68 0.22
CA HIS A 471 -17.03 -26.55 1.13
C HIS A 471 -18.51 -26.39 0.83
#